data_AF-A0A158QRS0-F1
#
_entry.id   AF-A0A158QRS0-F1
#
_cell.length_a   1.000
_cell.length_b   1.000
_cell.length_c   1.000
_cell.angle_alpha   90.00
_cell.angle_beta   90.00
_cell.angle_gamma   90.00
#
_symmetry.space_group_name_H-M   'P 1'
#
loop_
_entity.id
_entity.type
_entity.pdbx_description
1 polymer ?
#
loop_
_entity_poly.entity_id
_entity_poly.type
_entity_poly.pdbx_seq_one_letter_code
_entity_poly.pdbx_strand_id
1 'polypeptide(L)'
;MQLIRAQHHTTQVHVEILLGYISCSFTRIAFSIEVSESDFIIFPGHEFLGDQIVIFYEYNFGYFPYYADYNPDTPINGGLPQVLVSYHKSTTSNVSAASSPNRNCPLDKHLARVSKQIREAIPREDFNGIAVIDFEEWRPLYQMNWGKKAVYRRESLRRVRQQYPFISEKSAEEIARKEFNMAAKKIFLLTIGLARHLRPYARWGFYGFPYCNYDAGMSESDMMCSEKFRRFNDECVLISNTLR
;
A
#
# COMPACT_ATOMS: atom_id res chain seq x y z
N MET A 1 13.32 12.98 2.68
CA MET A 1 12.51 13.65 1.63
C MET A 1 12.77 12.92 0.31
N GLN A 2 11.93 11.95 -0.09
CA GLN A 2 12.11 11.28 -1.39
C GLN A 2 11.47 12.18 -2.46
N LEU A 3 12.30 13.01 -3.09
CA LEU A 3 11.88 13.86 -4.20
C LEU A 3 11.79 13.01 -5.47
N ILE A 4 10.65 13.08 -6.16
CA ILE A 4 10.68 13.12 -7.62
C ILE A 4 11.31 14.48 -7.97
N ARG A 5 12.59 14.49 -8.34
CA ARG A 5 13.27 15.73 -8.78
C ARG A 5 13.35 15.72 -10.30
N ALA A 6 12.37 16.33 -10.96
CA ALA A 6 12.49 16.65 -12.37
C ALA A 6 13.48 17.81 -12.52
N GLN A 7 14.65 17.56 -13.12
CA GLN A 7 15.55 18.63 -13.55
C GLN A 7 15.36 18.86 -15.05
N HIS A 8 14.99 20.09 -15.42
CA HIS A 8 14.85 20.51 -16.81
C HIS A 8 16.22 20.77 -17.42
N HIS A 9 16.76 19.77 -18.12
CA HIS A 9 17.78 19.98 -19.11
C HIS A 9 17.39 19.18 -20.36
N THR A 10 16.91 19.88 -21.40
CA THR A 10 16.72 19.38 -22.78
C THR A 10 15.91 18.09 -22.97
N THR A 11 14.64 18.18 -23.38
CA THR A 11 13.77 17.11 -23.97
C THR A 11 13.64 15.77 -23.23
N GLN A 12 14.34 15.56 -22.12
CA GLN A 12 14.35 14.35 -21.32
C GLN A 12 14.10 14.71 -19.85
N VAL A 13 13.20 13.98 -19.19
CA VAL A 13 13.00 14.08 -17.74
C VAL A 13 13.74 12.91 -17.10
N HIS A 14 14.67 13.20 -16.19
CA HIS A 14 15.26 12.18 -15.35
C HIS A 14 14.31 11.89 -14.17
N VAL A 15 13.75 10.69 -14.12
CA VAL A 15 13.00 10.21 -12.96
C VAL A 15 13.89 9.25 -12.19
N GLU A 16 14.31 9.64 -10.99
CA GLU A 16 15.05 8.77 -10.07
C GLU A 16 14.05 8.08 -9.13
N ILE A 17 13.77 6.80 -9.39
CA ILE A 17 12.95 5.98 -8.49
C ILE A 17 13.90 5.21 -7.56
N LEU A 18 13.89 5.57 -6.29
CA LEU A 18 14.66 4.89 -5.25
C LEU A 18 13.92 3.63 -4.79
N LEU A 19 14.24 2.48 -5.40
CA LEU A 19 13.76 1.18 -4.93
C LEU A 19 14.75 0.61 -3.90
N GLY A 20 14.33 0.51 -2.64
CA GLY A 20 15.15 -0.07 -1.58
C GLY A 20 15.12 -1.60 -1.61
N TYR A 21 16.26 -2.25 -1.89
CA TYR A 21 16.41 -3.70 -1.79
C TYR A 21 16.77 -4.18 -0.38
N ILE A 22 16.26 -5.36 -0.03
CA ILE A 22 16.61 -6.13 1.16
C ILE A 22 17.98 -6.80 0.96
N SER A 23 19.01 -6.26 1.58
CA SER A 23 20.21 -6.96 2.08
C SER A 23 21.09 -5.93 2.79
N CYS A 24 21.98 -6.35 3.68
CA CYS A 24 22.91 -5.51 4.48
C CYS A 24 23.93 -4.68 3.67
N SER A 25 23.60 -4.26 2.45
CA SER A 25 24.32 -3.28 1.65
C SER A 25 23.26 -2.50 0.86
N PHE A 26 23.05 -1.23 1.23
CA PHE A 26 22.23 -0.32 0.43
C PHE A 26 23.03 0.02 -0.84
N THR A 27 22.88 -0.78 -1.89
CA THR A 27 23.20 -0.30 -3.23
C THR A 27 22.04 0.61 -3.64
N ARG A 28 22.28 1.90 -3.82
CA ARG A 28 21.32 2.77 -4.52
C ARG A 28 21.12 2.19 -5.91
N ILE A 29 20.02 1.48 -6.13
CA ILE A 29 19.56 1.21 -7.49
C ILE A 29 18.70 2.41 -7.88
N ALA A 30 19.39 3.46 -8.34
CA ALA A 30 18.75 4.53 -9.08
C ALA A 30 18.44 3.97 -10.46
N PHE A 31 17.16 3.70 -10.73
CA PHE A 31 16.73 3.57 -12.12
C PHE A 31 16.69 4.98 -12.68
N SER A 32 17.69 5.33 -13.48
CA SER A 32 17.58 6.48 -14.38
C SER A 32 16.79 6.02 -15.58
N ILE A 33 15.57 6.53 -15.70
CA ILE A 33 14.77 6.35 -16.90
C ILE A 33 14.82 7.67 -17.65
N GLU A 34 15.38 7.64 -18.85
CA GLU A 34 15.25 8.73 -19.82
C GLU A 34 13.86 8.61 -20.43
N VAL A 35 12.97 9.53 -20.05
CA VAL A 35 11.63 9.67 -20.64
C VAL A 35 11.57 10.95 -21.47
N SER A 36 11.04 10.84 -22.69
CA SER A 36 10.76 11.95 -23.60
C SER A 36 9.36 12.54 -23.34
N GLU A 37 9.09 13.79 -23.73
CA GLU A 37 7.75 14.40 -23.59
C GLU A 37 6.62 13.57 -24.24
N SER A 38 6.92 12.77 -25.27
CA SER A 38 6.00 11.84 -25.92
C SER A 38 5.73 10.55 -25.14
N ASP A 39 6.54 10.22 -24.14
CA ASP A 39 6.34 9.05 -23.26
C ASP A 39 5.33 9.34 -22.13
N PHE A 40 4.82 10.57 -22.06
CA PHE A 40 3.84 11.02 -21.08
C PHE A 40 2.46 11.17 -21.73
N ILE A 41 1.57 10.21 -21.49
CA ILE A 41 0.14 10.43 -21.69
C ILE A 41 -0.47 10.68 -20.31
N ILE A 42 -0.85 11.93 -20.06
CA ILE A 42 -1.60 12.34 -18.87
C ILE A 42 -3.08 12.13 -19.19
N PHE A 43 -3.68 11.10 -18.58
CA PHE A 43 -5.13 10.92 -18.65
C PHE A 43 -5.82 11.94 -17.74
N PRO A 44 -7.06 12.38 -18.06
CA PRO A 44 -7.81 13.27 -17.17
C PRO A 44 -8.02 12.57 -15.82
N GLY A 45 -7.37 13.07 -14.76
CA GLY A 45 -7.37 12.43 -13.44
C GLY A 45 -6.00 12.28 -12.76
N HIS A 46 -4.93 12.79 -13.37
CA HIS A 46 -3.53 12.65 -12.92
C HIS A 46 -2.92 11.26 -13.15
N GLU A 47 -3.55 10.38 -13.93
CA GLU A 47 -2.99 9.06 -14.23
C GLU A 47 -1.89 9.19 -15.30
N PHE A 48 -0.65 8.89 -14.91
CA PHE A 48 0.46 8.71 -15.84
C PHE A 48 0.35 7.30 -16.42
N LEU A 49 0.06 7.21 -17.72
CA LEU A 49 0.10 5.95 -18.47
C LEU A 49 1.12 6.12 -19.61
N GLY A 50 2.39 5.88 -19.30
CA GLY A 50 3.45 5.82 -20.30
C GLY A 50 3.84 4.38 -20.62
N ASP A 51 4.55 4.16 -21.72
CA ASP A 51 5.11 2.85 -22.06
C ASP A 51 6.12 2.33 -21.02
N GLN A 52 6.58 3.20 -20.13
CA GLN A 52 7.63 2.92 -19.14
C GLN A 52 7.19 3.01 -17.68
N ILE A 53 6.25 3.89 -17.32
CA ILE A 53 5.83 4.11 -15.93
C ILE A 53 4.31 4.29 -15.83
N VAL A 54 3.70 3.62 -14.86
CA VAL A 54 2.28 3.72 -14.51
C VAL A 54 2.11 3.95 -13.01
N ILE A 55 1.28 4.92 -12.61
CA ILE A 55 1.02 5.24 -11.20
C ILE A 55 -0.48 5.12 -10.89
N PHE A 56 -0.80 4.38 -9.85
CA PHE A 56 -2.16 4.20 -9.33
C PHE A 56 -2.33 5.00 -8.04
N TYR A 57 -3.10 6.10 -8.10
CA TYR A 57 -3.29 7.03 -6.98
C TYR A 57 -4.30 6.56 -5.93
N GLU A 58 -4.04 6.94 -4.68
CA GLU A 58 -4.67 6.42 -3.46
C GLU A 58 -6.21 6.43 -3.45
N TYR A 59 -6.84 7.50 -3.95
CA TYR A 59 -8.30 7.65 -3.91
C TYR A 59 -9.00 7.01 -5.10
N ASN A 60 -8.26 6.72 -6.16
CA ASN A 60 -8.83 6.19 -7.40
C ASN A 60 -8.63 4.69 -7.50
N PHE A 61 -7.61 4.11 -6.87
CA PHE A 61 -7.23 2.72 -7.03
C PHE A 61 -7.80 1.78 -5.96
N GLY A 62 -8.56 0.77 -6.40
CA GLY A 62 -9.20 -0.18 -5.49
C GLY A 62 -10.18 0.47 -4.51
N TYR A 63 -10.48 -0.23 -3.43
CA TYR A 63 -11.28 0.28 -2.30
C TYR A 63 -10.47 0.22 -1.02
N PHE A 64 -9.32 0.89 -0.98
CA PHE A 64 -8.58 1.01 0.27
C PHE A 64 -9.43 1.75 1.32
N PRO A 65 -9.50 1.28 2.57
CA PRO A 65 -10.23 1.96 3.63
C PRO A 65 -9.42 3.13 4.17
N TYR A 66 -10.06 4.28 4.37
CA TYR A 66 -9.42 5.45 4.95
C TYR A 66 -10.43 6.36 5.65
N TYR A 67 -9.94 7.34 6.40
CA TYR A 67 -10.76 8.39 6.98
C TYR A 67 -10.51 9.69 6.22
N ALA A 68 -11.54 10.24 5.57
CA ALA A 68 -11.39 11.52 4.87
C ALA A 68 -10.90 12.59 5.85
N ASP A 69 -9.85 13.33 5.48
CA ASP A 69 -9.17 14.31 6.32
C ASP A 69 -8.71 13.79 7.70
N TYR A 70 -8.48 12.48 7.83
CA TYR A 70 -8.20 11.80 9.11
C TYR A 70 -9.31 11.97 10.17
N ASN A 71 -10.54 12.29 9.74
CA ASN A 71 -11.69 12.44 10.60
C ASN A 71 -12.40 11.08 10.80
N PRO A 72 -12.48 10.55 12.05
CA PRO A 72 -13.11 9.27 12.33
C PRO A 72 -14.61 9.20 11.97
N ASP A 73 -15.29 10.36 11.86
CA ASP A 73 -16.71 10.43 11.52
C ASP A 73 -17.00 10.29 10.02
N THR A 74 -15.96 10.33 9.18
CA THR A 74 -16.06 10.20 7.72
C THR A 74 -15.26 9.00 7.19
N PRO A 75 -15.65 7.76 7.57
CA PRO A 75 -14.99 6.55 7.09
C PRO A 75 -15.35 6.26 5.64
N ILE A 76 -14.33 6.09 4.80
CA ILE A 76 -14.46 5.60 3.42
C ILE A 76 -14.05 4.13 3.37
N ASN A 77 -14.86 3.31 2.70
CA ASN A 77 -14.72 1.84 2.66
C ASN A 77 -14.58 1.19 4.05
N GLY A 78 -15.19 1.79 5.08
CA GLY A 78 -15.14 1.29 6.46
C GLY A 78 -13.95 1.78 7.30
N GLY A 79 -13.09 2.64 6.77
CA GLY A 79 -12.06 3.40 7.51
C GLY A 79 -10.84 2.59 8.00
N LEU A 80 -11.03 1.32 8.36
CA LEU A 80 -9.97 0.46 8.90
C LEU A 80 -9.72 -0.79 8.04
N PRO A 81 -8.46 -1.26 7.93
CA PRO A 81 -8.13 -2.46 7.15
C PRO A 81 -8.86 -3.71 7.67
N GLN A 82 -8.99 -3.88 8.98
CA GLN A 82 -9.71 -5.02 9.56
C GLN A 82 -11.22 -4.98 9.32
N VAL A 83 -11.79 -3.84 8.93
CA VAL A 83 -13.18 -3.74 8.46
C VAL A 83 -13.29 -4.24 7.03
N LEU A 84 -12.39 -3.84 6.13
CA LEU A 84 -12.36 -4.33 4.75
C LEU A 84 -12.14 -5.85 4.69
N VAL A 85 -11.27 -6.38 5.55
CA VAL A 85 -10.94 -7.81 5.61
C VAL A 85 -11.96 -8.62 6.40
N SER A 86 -12.87 -7.98 7.15
CA SER A 86 -13.83 -8.71 7.98
C SER A 86 -14.70 -9.64 7.13
N TYR A 87 -14.50 -10.94 7.32
CA TYR A 87 -15.39 -11.97 6.81
C TYR A 87 -16.47 -12.18 7.86
N HIS A 88 -17.73 -12.20 7.45
CA HIS A 88 -18.82 -12.64 8.32
C HIS A 88 -18.52 -14.09 8.72
N LYS A 89 -18.04 -14.33 9.95
CA LYS A 89 -18.24 -15.62 10.61
C LYS A 89 -19.75 -15.76 10.81
N SER A 90 -20.47 -16.13 9.75
CA SER A 90 -21.82 -16.64 9.90
C SER A 90 -21.69 -17.96 10.64
N THR A 91 -21.80 -17.88 11.96
CA THR A 91 -21.98 -19.01 12.85
C THR A 91 -23.35 -19.59 12.57
N THR A 92 -23.42 -20.45 11.56
CA THR A 92 -24.36 -21.58 11.49
C THR A 92 -23.70 -22.63 10.61
N SER A 93 -23.04 -23.57 11.28
CA SER A 93 -22.93 -24.96 10.85
C SER A 93 -24.23 -25.40 10.16
N ASN A 94 -24.08 -26.05 9.00
CA ASN A 94 -25.10 -26.80 8.25
C ASN A 94 -25.77 -26.13 7.05
N VAL A 95 -25.01 -25.48 6.17
CA VAL A 95 -25.36 -25.48 4.73
C VAL A 95 -24.11 -25.78 3.91
N SER A 96 -24.22 -26.83 3.11
CA SER A 96 -23.22 -27.31 2.15
C SER A 96 -22.58 -26.17 1.37
N ALA A 97 -21.28 -25.97 1.61
CA ALA A 97 -20.43 -25.01 0.93
C ALA A 97 -20.09 -25.49 -0.50
N ALA A 98 -21.08 -25.46 -1.37
CA ALA A 98 -20.91 -25.43 -2.82
C ALA A 98 -22.09 -24.61 -3.37
N SER A 99 -21.83 -23.73 -4.33
CA SER A 99 -22.80 -22.85 -5.01
C SER A 99 -23.54 -21.78 -4.17
N SER A 100 -22.82 -20.75 -3.70
CA SER A 100 -23.43 -19.42 -3.55
C SER A 100 -22.64 -18.42 -4.41
N PRO A 101 -23.15 -18.01 -5.59
CA PRO A 101 -22.41 -17.18 -6.55
C PRO A 101 -22.29 -15.71 -6.15
N ASN A 102 -22.85 -15.30 -5.01
CA ASN A 102 -22.90 -13.90 -4.60
C ASN A 102 -22.20 -13.66 -3.25
N ARG A 103 -20.90 -13.98 -3.20
CA ARG A 103 -20.03 -13.57 -2.09
C ARG A 103 -19.71 -12.09 -2.23
N ASN A 104 -20.58 -11.24 -1.68
CA ASN A 104 -20.43 -9.79 -1.68
C ASN A 104 -19.42 -9.30 -0.61
N CYS A 105 -18.25 -9.93 -0.50
CA CYS A 105 -17.24 -9.58 0.49
C CYS A 105 -16.56 -8.25 0.13
N PRO A 106 -16.37 -7.29 1.07
CA PRO A 106 -15.71 -6.02 0.78
C PRO A 106 -14.31 -6.16 0.17
N LEU A 107 -13.52 -7.13 0.66
CA LEU A 107 -12.19 -7.42 0.11
C LEU A 107 -12.26 -7.96 -1.33
N ASP A 108 -13.25 -8.79 -1.66
CA ASP A 108 -13.41 -9.31 -3.02
C ASP A 108 -13.78 -8.18 -3.98
N LYS A 109 -14.60 -7.22 -3.55
CA LYS A 109 -14.89 -5.99 -4.32
C LYS A 109 -13.64 -5.14 -4.54
N HIS A 110 -12.80 -4.98 -3.51
CA HIS A 110 -11.52 -4.29 -3.63
C HIS A 110 -10.67 -4.95 -4.72
N LEU A 111 -10.49 -6.26 -4.67
CA LEU A 111 -9.67 -7.00 -5.64
C LEU A 111 -10.27 -7.00 -7.05
N ALA A 112 -11.60 -7.09 -7.18
CA ALA A 112 -12.27 -6.97 -8.47
C ALA A 112 -12.05 -5.59 -9.11
N ARG A 113 -12.14 -4.52 -8.31
CA ARG A 113 -11.85 -3.16 -8.78
C ARG A 113 -10.39 -2.99 -9.17
N VAL A 114 -9.45 -3.46 -8.34
CA VAL A 114 -8.01 -3.47 -8.65
C VAL A 114 -7.74 -4.19 -9.98
N SER A 115 -8.31 -5.39 -10.17
CA SER A 115 -8.15 -6.17 -11.41
C SER A 115 -8.61 -5.38 -12.63
N LYS A 116 -9.80 -4.78 -12.55
CA LYS A 116 -10.37 -3.97 -13.64
C LYS A 116 -9.46 -2.79 -13.98
N GLN A 117 -9.04 -2.02 -12.98
CA GLN A 117 -8.25 -0.82 -13.17
C GLN A 117 -6.86 -1.11 -13.72
N ILE A 118 -6.21 -2.21 -13.29
CA ILE A 118 -4.92 -2.63 -13.87
C ILE A 118 -5.07 -3.00 -15.34
N ARG A 119 -6.15 -3.70 -15.72
CA ARG A 119 -6.41 -4.09 -17.11
C ARG A 119 -6.68 -2.89 -18.01
N GLU A 120 -7.38 -1.88 -17.49
CA GLU A 120 -7.67 -0.63 -18.19
C GLU A 120 -6.42 0.26 -18.32
N ALA A 121 -5.68 0.45 -17.23
CA ALA A 121 -4.50 1.30 -17.19
C ALA A 121 -3.30 0.70 -17.93
N ILE A 122 -3.12 -0.61 -17.88
CA ILE A 122 -1.98 -1.30 -18.51
C ILE A 122 -2.52 -2.34 -19.49
N PRO A 123 -3.03 -2.00 -20.69
CA PRO A 123 -3.65 -2.98 -21.57
C PRO A 123 -2.69 -4.11 -22.01
N ARG A 124 -1.41 -3.79 -22.17
CA ARG A 124 -0.36 -4.74 -22.55
C ARG A 124 -0.04 -5.71 -21.43
N GLU A 125 -0.31 -7.00 -21.64
CA GLU A 125 0.03 -8.05 -20.65
C GLU A 125 1.54 -8.28 -20.53
N ASP A 126 2.31 -7.93 -21.57
CA ASP A 126 3.76 -7.99 -21.64
C ASP A 126 4.47 -6.72 -21.13
N PHE A 127 3.73 -5.79 -20.53
CA PHE A 127 4.30 -4.55 -19.97
C PHE A 127 5.43 -4.86 -18.98
N ASN A 128 6.61 -4.32 -19.25
CA ASN A 128 7.85 -4.53 -18.49
C ASN A 128 8.39 -3.23 -17.84
N GLY A 129 7.57 -2.18 -17.83
CA GLY A 129 7.84 -0.92 -17.16
C GLY A 129 7.68 -1.00 -15.64
N ILE A 130 7.64 0.16 -15.00
CA ILE A 130 7.45 0.33 -13.56
C ILE A 130 5.98 0.64 -13.29
N ALA A 131 5.37 -0.04 -12.34
CA ALA A 131 4.01 0.21 -11.89
C ALA A 131 4.00 0.48 -10.37
N VAL A 132 3.54 1.67 -10.00
CA VAL A 132 3.58 2.16 -8.61
C VAL A 132 2.16 2.26 -8.06
N ILE A 133 1.92 1.66 -6.90
CA ILE A 133 0.71 1.89 -6.12
C ILE A 133 1.03 2.96 -5.08
N ASP A 134 0.43 4.12 -5.25
CA ASP A 134 0.58 5.26 -4.36
C ASP A 134 -0.56 5.27 -3.36
N PHE A 135 -0.38 4.55 -2.24
CA PHE A 135 -1.34 4.51 -1.13
C PHE A 135 -0.67 4.98 0.14
N GLU A 136 -1.03 6.18 0.62
CA GLU A 136 -0.33 6.80 1.74
C GLU A 136 -1.15 6.89 3.01
N GLU A 137 -2.46 6.68 2.97
CA GLU A 137 -3.40 6.98 4.07
C GLU A 137 -3.04 6.31 5.41
N TRP A 138 -2.62 5.05 5.40
CA TRP A 138 -2.08 4.37 6.58
C TRP A 138 -0.89 3.48 6.24
N ARG A 139 -0.05 3.21 7.25
CA ARG A 139 1.10 2.33 7.16
C ARG A 139 0.72 0.91 7.61
N PRO A 140 1.32 -0.15 7.04
CA PRO A 140 0.89 -1.53 7.28
C PRO A 140 1.15 -2.05 8.70
N LEU A 141 1.92 -1.32 9.51
CA LEU A 141 2.11 -1.59 10.93
C LEU A 141 1.39 -0.57 11.79
N TYR A 142 0.56 -1.04 12.71
CA TYR A 142 -0.21 -0.26 13.68
C TYR A 142 0.65 0.81 14.36
N GLN A 143 1.82 0.43 14.87
CA GLN A 143 2.73 1.35 15.58
C GLN A 143 3.29 2.47 14.68
N MET A 144 3.31 2.27 13.36
CA MET A 144 3.79 3.28 12.40
C MET A 144 2.75 4.36 12.07
N ASN A 145 1.52 4.22 12.55
CA ASN A 145 0.44 5.18 12.31
C ASN A 145 0.44 6.29 13.37
N TRP A 146 1.47 7.13 13.35
CA TRP A 146 1.64 8.32 14.18
C TRP A 146 1.27 9.62 13.45
N GLY A 147 1.28 10.76 14.16
CA GLY A 147 0.90 12.06 13.62
C GLY A 147 -0.58 12.09 13.21
N LYS A 148 -0.90 12.66 12.04
CA LYS A 148 -2.27 12.67 11.50
C LYS A 148 -2.88 11.26 11.37
N LYS A 149 -2.04 10.25 11.10
CA LYS A 149 -2.43 8.84 10.97
C LYS A 149 -2.77 8.17 12.33
N ALA A 150 -2.65 8.88 13.46
CA ALA A 150 -3.00 8.33 14.76
C ALA A 150 -4.49 7.92 14.89
N VAL A 151 -5.37 8.43 14.02
CA VAL A 151 -6.78 8.00 13.94
C VAL A 151 -6.90 6.49 13.74
N TYR A 152 -6.06 5.87 12.90
CA TYR A 152 -6.11 4.42 12.65
C TYR A 152 -5.83 3.60 13.90
N ARG A 153 -4.93 4.08 14.78
CA ARG A 153 -4.68 3.43 16.08
C ARG A 153 -5.86 3.59 17.04
N ARG A 154 -6.33 4.82 17.21
CA ARG A 154 -7.45 5.15 18.11
C ARG A 154 -8.72 4.39 17.72
N GLU A 155 -9.07 4.38 16.45
CA GLU A 155 -10.30 3.74 15.97
C GLU A 155 -10.21 2.21 16.00
N SER A 156 -9.02 1.64 15.76
CA SER A 156 -8.80 0.20 15.97
C SER A 156 -8.99 -0.19 17.44
N LEU A 157 -8.43 0.60 18.37
CA LEU A 157 -8.60 0.38 19.80
C LEU A 157 -10.06 0.57 20.23
N ARG A 158 -10.74 1.62 19.74
CA ARG A 158 -12.17 1.88 20.01
C ARG A 158 -13.03 0.69 19.59
N ARG A 159 -12.81 0.15 18.39
CA ARG A 159 -13.52 -1.04 17.89
C ARG A 159 -13.36 -2.24 18.82
N VAL A 160 -12.13 -2.53 19.26
CA VAL A 160 -11.87 -3.64 20.18
C VAL A 160 -12.55 -3.42 21.53
N ARG A 161 -12.51 -2.20 22.08
CA ARG A 161 -13.18 -1.88 23.36
C ARG A 161 -14.70 -2.00 23.27
N GLN A 162 -15.29 -1.69 22.12
CA GLN A 162 -16.72 -1.90 21.89
C GLN A 162 -17.08 -3.39 21.86
N GLN A 163 -16.21 -4.22 21.28
CA GLN A 163 -16.43 -5.66 21.21
C GLN A 163 -16.12 -6.40 22.52
N TYR A 164 -15.14 -5.91 23.29
CA TYR A 164 -14.68 -6.49 24.54
C TYR A 164 -14.62 -5.42 25.65
N PRO A 165 -15.76 -5.03 26.26
CA PRO A 165 -15.79 -3.90 27.19
C PRO A 165 -15.01 -4.09 28.49
N PHE A 166 -14.75 -5.34 28.89
CA PHE A 166 -14.21 -5.71 30.20
C PHE A 166 -12.73 -6.10 30.19
N ILE A 167 -12.05 -6.08 29.04
CA ILE A 167 -10.62 -6.42 28.99
C ILE A 167 -9.76 -5.22 29.37
N SER A 168 -8.54 -5.50 29.85
CA SER A 168 -7.57 -4.45 30.17
C SER A 168 -7.21 -3.62 28.93
N GLU A 169 -6.81 -2.37 29.15
CA GLU A 169 -6.36 -1.48 28.07
C GLU A 169 -5.18 -2.08 27.29
N LYS A 170 -4.21 -2.67 28.00
CA LYS A 170 -3.07 -3.37 27.39
C LYS A 170 -3.51 -4.54 26.50
N SER A 171 -4.50 -5.32 26.96
CA SER A 171 -5.06 -6.42 26.17
C SER A 171 -5.81 -5.89 24.93
N ALA A 172 -6.60 -4.82 25.08
CA ALA A 172 -7.33 -4.22 23.98
C ALA A 172 -6.39 -3.66 22.90
N GLU A 173 -5.32 -2.99 23.30
CA GLU A 173 -4.31 -2.48 22.37
C GLU A 173 -3.58 -3.61 21.64
N GLU A 174 -3.22 -4.69 22.34
CA GLU A 174 -2.55 -5.83 21.72
C GLU A 174 -3.45 -6.55 20.70
N ILE A 175 -4.75 -6.66 20.97
CA ILE A 175 -5.73 -7.18 20.00
C ILE A 175 -5.85 -6.23 18.81
N ALA A 176 -6.02 -4.92 19.05
CA ALA A 176 -6.15 -3.92 17.99
C ALA A 176 -4.92 -3.91 17.06
N ARG A 177 -3.72 -4.00 17.64
CA ARG A 177 -2.46 -4.11 16.91
C ARG A 177 -2.42 -5.36 16.02
N LYS A 178 -2.79 -6.52 16.56
CA LYS A 178 -2.81 -7.80 15.83
C LYS A 178 -3.81 -7.77 14.68
N GLU A 179 -5.04 -7.33 14.94
CA GLU A 179 -6.10 -7.26 13.93
C GLU A 179 -5.73 -6.30 12.80
N PHE A 180 -5.25 -5.11 13.15
CA PHE A 180 -4.81 -4.11 12.18
C PHE A 180 -3.67 -4.63 11.31
N ASN A 181 -2.56 -5.09 11.93
CA ASN A 181 -1.38 -5.56 11.18
C ASN A 181 -1.72 -6.73 10.25
N MET A 182 -2.52 -7.68 10.72
CA MET A 182 -2.92 -8.84 9.92
C MET A 182 -3.77 -8.42 8.72
N ALA A 183 -4.75 -7.54 8.93
CA ALA A 183 -5.62 -7.08 7.87
C ALA A 183 -4.87 -6.19 6.85
N ALA A 184 -4.06 -5.25 7.33
CA ALA A 184 -3.25 -4.38 6.49
C ALA A 184 -2.29 -5.20 5.61
N LYS A 185 -1.56 -6.15 6.21
CA LYS A 185 -0.69 -7.10 5.50
C LYS A 185 -1.45 -7.89 4.44
N LYS A 186 -2.65 -8.39 4.78
CA LYS A 186 -3.47 -9.16 3.85
C LYS A 186 -3.91 -8.32 2.64
N ILE A 187 -4.35 -7.08 2.85
CA ILE A 187 -4.71 -6.16 1.76
C ILE A 187 -3.50 -5.95 0.84
N PHE A 188 -2.36 -5.52 1.40
CA PHE A 188 -1.15 -5.25 0.62
C PHE A 188 -0.70 -6.46 -0.21
N LEU A 189 -0.62 -7.64 0.40
CA LEU A 189 -0.18 -8.87 -0.27
C LEU A 189 -1.14 -9.34 -1.36
N LEU A 190 -2.45 -9.26 -1.13
CA LEU A 190 -3.42 -9.69 -2.14
C LEU A 190 -3.50 -8.71 -3.30
N THR A 191 -3.43 -7.41 -3.04
CA THR A 191 -3.44 -6.37 -4.08
C THR A 191 -2.20 -6.48 -4.97
N ILE A 192 -0.99 -6.53 -4.37
CA ILE A 192 0.25 -6.61 -5.14
C ILE A 192 0.43 -7.98 -5.81
N GLY A 193 -0.04 -9.06 -5.16
CA GLY A 193 -0.02 -10.41 -5.74
C GLY A 193 -0.90 -10.50 -6.97
N LEU A 194 -2.11 -9.92 -6.92
CA LEU A 194 -3.01 -9.81 -8.07
C LEU A 194 -2.38 -8.96 -9.18
N ALA A 195 -1.80 -7.82 -8.83
CA ALA A 195 -1.15 -6.93 -9.79
C ALA A 195 -0.02 -7.63 -10.57
N ARG A 196 0.85 -8.34 -9.84
CA ARG A 196 1.92 -9.17 -10.43
C ARG A 196 1.40 -10.34 -11.27
N HIS A 197 0.29 -10.95 -10.87
CA HIS A 197 -0.32 -12.01 -11.67
C HIS A 197 -0.83 -11.47 -13.02
N LEU A 198 -1.42 -10.28 -13.01
CA LEU A 198 -1.94 -9.64 -14.22
C LEU A 198 -0.81 -9.09 -15.11
N ARG A 199 0.23 -8.50 -14.53
CA ARG A 199 1.38 -7.91 -15.25
C ARG A 199 2.69 -8.50 -14.73
N PRO A 200 3.06 -9.72 -15.13
CA PRO A 200 4.18 -10.46 -14.54
C PRO A 200 5.57 -9.92 -14.91
N TYR A 201 5.67 -9.16 -16.00
CA TYR A 201 6.91 -8.55 -16.46
C TYR A 201 7.14 -7.16 -15.87
N ALA A 202 6.12 -6.55 -15.30
CA ALA A 202 6.20 -5.23 -14.70
C ALA A 202 6.91 -5.27 -13.35
N ARG A 203 7.64 -4.20 -13.05
CA ARG A 203 8.27 -3.95 -11.76
C ARG A 203 7.27 -3.23 -10.87
N TRP A 204 6.79 -3.90 -9.83
CA TRP A 204 5.70 -3.42 -8.99
C TRP A 204 6.21 -2.95 -7.64
N GLY A 205 5.80 -1.74 -7.24
CA GLY A 205 6.18 -1.11 -5.97
C GLY A 205 5.03 -0.40 -5.27
N PHE A 206 5.15 -0.22 -3.96
CA PHE A 206 4.36 0.78 -3.23
C PHE A 206 5.21 2.03 -3.04
N TYR A 207 4.61 3.20 -3.26
CA TYR A 207 5.28 4.46 -2.99
C TYR A 207 5.67 4.58 -1.50
N GLY A 208 6.87 5.09 -1.24
CA GLY A 208 7.41 5.29 0.12
C GLY A 208 7.82 4.01 0.88
N PHE A 209 7.77 2.83 0.24
CA PHE A 209 8.16 1.55 0.84
C PHE A 209 9.46 1.00 0.22
N PRO A 210 10.45 0.51 1.02
CA PRO A 210 10.45 0.39 2.48
C PRO A 210 10.57 1.75 3.19
N TYR A 211 10.05 1.83 4.42
CA TYR A 211 10.06 3.08 5.16
C TYR A 211 11.43 3.35 5.79
N CYS A 212 11.77 4.64 5.91
CA CYS A 212 13.01 5.12 6.53
C CYS A 212 12.71 6.35 7.40
N ASN A 213 13.68 6.79 8.21
CA ASN A 213 13.57 8.10 8.85
C ASN A 213 13.60 9.22 7.79
N TYR A 214 12.76 10.24 7.98
CA TYR A 214 12.49 11.27 6.96
C TYR A 214 13.70 12.18 6.68
N ASP A 215 14.61 12.24 7.63
CA ASP A 215 15.89 12.94 7.67
C ASP A 215 17.09 12.07 7.25
N ALA A 216 16.89 10.79 6.93
CA ALA A 216 17.96 9.94 6.42
C ALA A 216 18.61 10.55 5.17
N GLY A 217 19.93 10.60 5.15
CA GLY A 217 20.73 11.20 4.09
C GLY A 217 20.86 12.73 4.15
N MET A 218 20.34 13.39 5.20
CA MET A 218 20.55 14.84 5.41
C MET A 218 21.90 15.18 6.05
N SER A 219 22.62 14.20 6.59
CA SER A 219 24.03 14.33 6.98
C SER A 219 24.87 13.20 6.40
N GLU A 220 26.15 13.47 6.13
CA GLU A 220 27.10 12.44 5.66
C GLU A 220 27.27 11.29 6.67
N SER A 221 26.96 11.52 7.93
CA SER A 221 27.00 10.53 9.01
C SER A 221 25.72 9.70 9.16
N ASP A 222 24.60 10.09 8.55
CA ASP A 222 23.30 9.42 8.68
C ASP A 222 22.80 8.90 7.32
N MET A 223 23.60 8.05 6.68
CA MET A 223 23.27 7.43 5.40
C MET A 223 22.35 6.20 5.52
N MET A 224 22.02 5.77 6.74
CA MET A 224 21.27 4.53 6.98
C MET A 224 19.95 4.79 7.68
N CYS A 225 18.93 4.01 7.32
CA CYS A 225 17.70 4.01 8.11
C CYS A 225 17.98 3.60 9.56
N SER A 226 17.36 4.31 10.50
CA SER A 226 17.48 4.00 11.92
C SER A 226 17.04 2.56 12.23
N GLU A 227 17.59 1.98 13.29
CA GLU A 227 17.29 0.61 13.70
C GLU A 227 15.78 0.36 13.86
N LYS A 228 15.05 1.38 14.36
CA LYS A 228 13.59 1.33 14.48
C LYS A 228 12.90 1.09 13.13
N PHE A 229 13.30 1.81 12.08
CA PHE A 229 12.73 1.63 10.75
C PHE A 229 13.18 0.33 10.09
N ARG A 230 14.42 -0.11 10.32
CA ARG A 230 14.88 -1.43 9.87
C ARG A 230 14.03 -2.56 10.46
N ARG A 231 13.76 -2.54 11.77
CA ARG A 231 12.88 -3.53 12.43
C ARG A 231 11.46 -3.51 11.87
N PHE A 232 10.91 -2.33 11.58
CA PHE A 232 9.59 -2.25 10.92
C PHE A 232 9.60 -2.87 9.51
N ASN A 233 10.68 -2.66 8.75
CA ASN A 233 10.81 -3.26 7.43
C ASN A 233 10.98 -4.79 7.53
N ASP A 234 11.65 -5.31 8.56
CA ASP A 234 11.76 -6.75 8.83
C ASP A 234 10.38 -7.37 9.13
N GLU A 235 9.51 -6.68 9.88
CA GLU A 235 8.12 -7.12 10.10
C GLU A 235 7.28 -7.11 8.80
N CYS A 236 7.64 -6.26 7.84
CA CYS A 236 7.00 -6.15 6.54
C CYS A 236 7.66 -6.99 5.44
N VAL A 237 8.64 -7.85 5.76
CA VAL A 237 9.48 -8.56 4.78
C VAL A 237 8.69 -9.33 3.72
N LEU A 238 7.50 -9.88 4.05
CA LEU A 238 6.68 -10.57 3.06
C LEU A 238 6.13 -9.62 1.99
N ILE A 239 5.77 -8.38 2.37
CA ILE A 239 5.33 -7.36 1.41
C ILE A 239 6.52 -7.02 0.52
N SER A 240 7.68 -6.73 1.13
CA SER A 240 8.93 -6.41 0.43
C SER A 240 9.36 -7.49 -0.58
N ASN A 241 9.34 -8.76 -0.17
CA ASN A 241 9.69 -9.91 -1.03
C ASN A 241 8.68 -10.13 -2.17
N THR A 242 7.49 -9.54 -2.06
CA THR A 242 6.49 -9.61 -3.12
C THR A 242 6.68 -8.46 -4.13
N LEU A 243 7.50 -7.45 -3.85
CA LEU A 243 7.83 -6.39 -4.82
C LEU A 243 8.85 -6.92 -5.86
N ARG A 244 8.91 -6.29 -7.03
CA ARG A 244 9.84 -6.63 -8.12
C ARG A 244 10.43 -5.39 -8.74
#